data_AF-A0A3G3DW07-F1
#
_entry.id   AF-A0A3G3DW07-F1
#
_cell.length_a   1.000
_cell.length_b   1.000
_cell.length_c   1.000
_cell.angle_alpha   90.00
_cell.angle_beta   90.00
_cell.angle_gamma   90.00
#
_symmetry.space_group_name_H-M   'P 1'
#
loop_
_entity.id
_entity.type
_entity.pdbx_description
1 polymer ?
#
loop_
_entity_poly.entity_id
_entity_poly.type
_entity_poly.pdbx_seq_one_letter_code
_entity_poly.pdbx_strand_id
1 'polypeptide(L)'
;MKKTPWEKWEVDFLREVAATMPVEFIAEKLERTEKAVMAKATRIGADIVSRLRGRRWTRAEVSLFGKFSAEEIAIATCRSIYSVRAMRYKIKKLNEERSGIRIN
;
A
#
# COMPACT_ATOMS: atom_id res chain seq x y z
N MET A 1 1.39 -8.24 -24.63
CA MET A 1 1.93 -8.58 -23.29
C MET A 1 3.41 -8.92 -23.41
N LYS A 2 4.27 -8.14 -22.76
CA LYS A 2 5.73 -8.13 -22.97
C LYS A 2 6.37 -9.47 -22.58
N LYS A 3 7.03 -10.15 -23.54
CA LYS A 3 7.81 -11.40 -23.32
C LYS A 3 9.32 -11.17 -23.26
N THR A 4 9.76 -9.90 -23.23
CA THR A 4 11.17 -9.54 -23.26
C THR A 4 11.84 -9.75 -21.89
N PRO A 5 13.18 -9.86 -21.86
CA PRO A 5 13.97 -9.80 -20.64
C PRO A 5 13.62 -8.59 -19.78
N TRP A 6 13.86 -8.70 -18.47
CA TRP A 6 13.65 -7.60 -17.53
C TRP A 6 14.75 -6.55 -17.71
N GLU A 7 14.35 -5.33 -18.01
CA GLU A 7 15.28 -4.19 -18.08
C GLU A 7 15.64 -3.73 -16.66
N LYS A 8 16.82 -3.11 -16.52
CA LYS A 8 17.31 -2.67 -15.21
C LYS A 8 16.31 -1.73 -14.51
N TRP A 9 15.76 -0.76 -15.25
CA TRP A 9 14.80 0.19 -14.72
C TRP A 9 13.49 -0.48 -14.26
N GLU A 10 13.04 -1.56 -14.92
CA GLU A 10 11.85 -2.31 -14.49
C GLU A 10 12.11 -2.99 -13.13
N VAL A 11 13.34 -3.48 -12.91
CA VAL A 11 13.75 -4.09 -11.65
C VAL A 11 13.87 -3.04 -10.54
N ASP A 12 14.49 -1.90 -10.84
CA ASP A 12 14.66 -0.80 -9.88
C ASP A 12 13.29 -0.25 -9.46
N PHE A 13 12.39 -0.04 -10.43
CA PHE A 13 11.00 0.34 -10.17
C PHE A 13 10.30 -0.67 -9.24
N LEU A 14 10.40 -1.97 -9.52
CA LEU A 14 9.81 -3.00 -8.65
C LEU A 14 10.34 -2.93 -7.21
N ARG A 15 11.64 -2.69 -7.01
CA ARG A 15 12.21 -2.60 -5.66
C ARG A 15 11.64 -1.42 -4.88
N GLU A 16 11.38 -0.31 -5.57
CA GLU A 16 10.85 0.90 -4.96
C GLU A 16 9.35 0.76 -4.60
N VAL A 17 8.54 0.25 -5.54
CA VAL A 17 7.08 0.33 -5.41
C VAL A 17 6.44 -0.94 -4.85
N ALA A 18 7.11 -2.10 -4.85
CA ALA A 18 6.48 -3.38 -4.50
C ALA A 18 5.77 -3.36 -3.15
N ALA A 19 6.34 -2.70 -2.14
CA ALA A 19 5.79 -2.65 -0.78
C ALA A 19 4.66 -1.62 -0.59
N THR A 20 4.40 -0.77 -1.59
CA THR A 20 3.46 0.35 -1.48
C THR A 20 2.44 0.43 -2.61
N MET A 21 2.64 -0.28 -3.72
CA MET A 21 1.74 -0.27 -4.88
C MET A 21 1.17 -1.68 -5.11
N PRO A 22 -0.15 -1.83 -5.29
CA PRO A 22 -0.76 -3.11 -5.65
C PRO A 22 -0.21 -3.66 -6.97
N VAL A 23 -0.14 -4.99 -7.07
CA VAL A 23 0.43 -5.69 -8.23
C VAL A 23 -0.29 -5.34 -9.54
N GLU A 24 -1.58 -5.05 -9.48
CA GLU A 24 -2.42 -4.71 -10.62
C GLU A 24 -1.91 -3.42 -11.30
N PHE A 25 -1.63 -2.37 -10.51
CA PHE A 25 -1.10 -1.10 -11.00
C PHE A 25 0.37 -1.20 -11.45
N ILE A 26 1.16 -2.03 -10.77
CA ILE A 26 2.55 -2.30 -11.18
C ILE A 26 2.56 -2.99 -12.55
N ALA A 27 1.70 -3.99 -12.74
CA ALA A 27 1.55 -4.74 -13.97
C ALA A 27 1.14 -3.82 -15.13
N GLU A 28 0.17 -2.93 -14.89
CA GLU A 28 -0.26 -1.90 -15.84
C GLU A 28 0.90 -0.98 -16.25
N LYS A 29 1.62 -0.40 -15.26
CA LYS A 29 2.75 0.52 -15.52
C LYS A 29 3.92 -0.13 -16.25
N LEU A 30 4.16 -1.42 -16.03
CA LEU A 30 5.24 -2.17 -16.66
C LEU A 30 4.81 -2.85 -17.97
N GLU A 31 3.53 -2.76 -18.34
CA GLU A 31 2.94 -3.47 -19.48
C GLU A 31 3.21 -5.00 -19.46
N ARG A 32 3.24 -5.56 -18.24
CA ARG A 32 3.47 -6.98 -17.95
C ARG A 32 2.27 -7.55 -17.22
N THR A 33 2.15 -8.87 -17.12
CA THR A 33 1.12 -9.46 -16.26
C THR A 33 1.49 -9.42 -14.79
N GLU A 34 0.45 -9.40 -13.96
CA GLU A 34 0.54 -9.63 -12.53
C GLU A 34 1.38 -10.88 -12.21
N LYS A 35 1.15 -11.99 -12.92
CA LYS A 35 1.92 -13.24 -12.74
C LYS A 35 3.41 -13.06 -13.00
N ALA A 36 3.78 -12.32 -14.06
CA ALA A 36 5.18 -12.06 -14.38
C ALA A 36 5.83 -11.12 -13.35
N VAL A 37 5.10 -10.08 -12.92
CA VAL A 37 5.52 -9.15 -11.86
C VAL A 37 5.75 -9.89 -10.55
N MET A 38 4.80 -10.74 -10.12
CA MET A 38 4.93 -11.57 -8.91
C MET A 38 6.13 -12.49 -8.98
N ALA A 39 6.29 -13.24 -10.08
CA ALA A 39 7.41 -14.15 -10.24
C ALA A 39 8.76 -13.41 -10.19
N LYS A 40 8.85 -12.23 -10.79
CA LYS A 40 10.06 -11.41 -10.74
C LYS A 40 10.32 -10.86 -9.35
N ALA A 41 9.32 -10.29 -8.70
CA ALA A 41 9.44 -9.73 -7.36
C ALA A 41 9.91 -10.77 -6.36
N THR A 42 9.33 -11.98 -6.38
CA THR A 42 9.77 -13.11 -5.55
C THR A 42 11.25 -13.44 -5.79
N ARG A 43 11.69 -13.49 -7.05
CA ARG A 43 13.10 -13.78 -7.39
C ARG A 43 14.08 -12.72 -6.92
N ILE A 44 13.68 -11.45 -6.89
CA ILE A 44 14.55 -10.34 -6.47
C ILE A 44 14.40 -9.98 -4.98
N GLY A 45 13.56 -10.71 -4.24
CA GLY A 45 13.27 -10.48 -2.83
C GLY A 45 12.43 -9.23 -2.56
N ALA A 46 11.65 -8.75 -3.52
CA ALA A 46 10.77 -7.60 -3.33
C ALA A 46 9.42 -8.08 -2.73
N ASP A 47 9.10 -7.59 -1.52
CA ASP A 47 7.83 -7.87 -0.84
C ASP A 47 6.70 -7.10 -1.53
N ILE A 48 6.02 -7.75 -2.48
CA ILE A 48 4.82 -7.19 -3.10
C ILE A 48 3.71 -7.06 -2.06
N VAL A 49 3.01 -5.92 -2.06
CA VAL A 49 1.74 -5.75 -1.35
C VAL A 49 0.81 -6.89 -1.72
N SER A 50 0.67 -7.86 -0.83
CA SER A 50 -0.30 -8.93 -1.03
C SER A 50 -1.70 -8.37 -0.84
N ARG A 51 -2.64 -8.86 -1.64
CA ARG A 51 -4.06 -8.51 -1.53
C ARG A 51 -4.61 -8.82 -0.12
N LEU A 52 -4.02 -9.79 0.59
CA LEU A 52 -4.36 -10.18 1.95
C LEU A 52 -3.80 -9.23 3.03
N ARG A 53 -2.55 -8.78 2.88
CA ARG A 53 -1.92 -7.87 3.86
C ARG A 53 -2.36 -6.42 3.65
N GLY A 54 -2.76 -6.07 2.43
CA GLY A 54 -3.12 -4.72 2.04
C GLY A 54 -1.92 -3.77 2.00
N ARG A 55 -2.09 -2.65 1.30
CA ARG A 55 -1.05 -1.61 1.19
C ARG A 55 -0.78 -1.00 2.56
N ARG A 56 0.49 -0.97 3.00
CA ARG A 56 0.88 -0.35 4.27
C ARG A 56 0.53 1.14 4.28
N TRP A 57 0.10 1.66 5.44
CA TRP A 57 -0.12 3.09 5.63
C TRP A 57 1.23 3.79 5.83
N THR A 58 1.54 4.77 4.98
CA THR A 58 2.78 5.54 5.12
C THR A 58 2.63 6.62 6.20
N ARG A 59 3.75 7.12 6.74
CA ARG A 59 3.72 8.24 7.70
C ARG A 59 3.01 9.48 7.13
N ALA A 60 3.23 9.76 5.84
CA ALA A 60 2.56 10.85 5.15
C ALA A 60 1.04 10.64 5.09
N GLU A 61 0.58 9.44 4.72
CA GLU A 61 -0.85 9.12 4.70
C GLU A 61 -1.47 9.20 6.10
N VAL A 62 -0.79 8.68 7.13
CA VAL A 62 -1.27 8.73 8.52
C VAL A 62 -1.40 10.17 9.01
N SER A 63 -0.54 11.09 8.57
CA SER A 63 -0.60 12.50 8.98
C SER A 63 -1.88 13.22 8.53
N LEU A 64 -2.56 12.70 7.49
CA LEU A 64 -3.81 13.27 6.99
C LEU A 64 -4.98 13.09 7.97
N PHE A 65 -4.95 12.05 8.82
CA PHE A 65 -6.06 11.68 9.69
C PHE A 65 -6.38 12.71 10.78
N GLY A 66 -5.44 13.59 11.10
CA GLY A 66 -5.68 14.68 12.06
C GLY A 66 -6.27 15.96 11.44
N LYS A 67 -6.37 16.04 10.11
CA LYS A 67 -6.71 17.28 9.40
C LYS A 67 -7.90 17.14 8.45
N PHE A 68 -8.08 15.96 7.84
CA PHE A 68 -9.02 15.75 6.75
C PHE A 68 -10.13 14.75 7.10
N SER A 69 -11.28 14.88 6.42
CA SER A 69 -12.39 13.93 6.47
C SER A 69 -11.99 12.55 5.93
N ALA A 70 -12.79 11.51 6.21
CA ALA A 70 -12.46 10.17 5.74
C ALA A 70 -12.58 10.09 4.21
N GLU A 71 -13.50 10.86 3.64
CA GLU A 71 -13.78 10.98 2.23
C GLU A 71 -12.62 11.66 1.49
N GLU A 72 -12.11 12.78 2.01
CA GLU A 72 -10.91 13.46 1.45
C GLU A 72 -9.68 12.55 1.50
N ILE A 73 -9.48 11.82 2.59
CA ILE A 73 -8.35 10.88 2.72
C ILE A 73 -8.50 9.71 1.74
N ALA A 74 -9.72 9.18 1.55
CA ALA A 74 -9.97 8.11 0.59
C ALA A 74 -9.57 8.52 -0.82
N ILE A 75 -9.96 9.74 -1.23
CA ILE A 75 -9.59 10.33 -2.52
C ILE A 75 -8.08 10.52 -2.61
N ALA A 76 -7.47 11.22 -1.64
CA ALA A 76 -6.05 11.57 -1.65
C ALA A 76 -5.11 10.35 -1.61
N THR A 77 -5.53 9.26 -0.98
CA THR A 77 -4.71 8.04 -0.84
C THR A 77 -5.10 6.94 -1.83
N CYS A 78 -6.15 7.17 -2.63
CA CYS A 78 -6.80 6.18 -3.49
C CYS A 78 -7.14 4.87 -2.75
N ARG A 79 -7.59 4.98 -1.50
CA ARG A 79 -8.02 3.86 -0.68
C ARG A 79 -9.53 3.84 -0.57
N SER A 80 -10.10 2.66 -0.32
CA SER A 80 -11.53 2.58 -0.03
C SER A 80 -11.86 3.33 1.27
N ILE A 81 -13.04 3.95 1.30
CA ILE A 81 -13.54 4.62 2.50
C ILE A 81 -13.57 3.68 3.72
N TYR A 82 -13.82 2.38 3.50
CA TYR A 82 -13.78 1.35 4.54
C TYR A 82 -12.38 1.16 5.11
N SER A 83 -11.34 1.12 4.27
CA SER A 83 -9.95 1.03 4.72
C SER A 83 -9.55 2.25 5.56
N VAL A 84 -9.96 3.45 5.14
CA VAL A 84 -9.74 4.69 5.88
C VAL A 84 -10.43 4.65 7.25
N ARG A 85 -11.71 4.28 7.30
CA ARG A 85 -12.48 4.19 8.56
C ARG A 85 -11.85 3.17 9.53
N ALA A 86 -11.44 2.01 9.04
CA ALA A 86 -10.75 1.00 9.84
C ALA A 86 -9.42 1.53 10.41
N MET A 87 -8.63 2.23 9.59
CA MET A 87 -7.39 2.84 10.05
C MET A 87 -7.63 3.95 11.07
N ARG A 88 -8.66 4.79 10.88
CA ARG A 88 -9.03 5.84 11.83
C ARG A 88 -9.37 5.26 13.20
N TYR A 89 -10.16 4.19 13.23
CA TYR A 89 -10.46 3.46 14.47
C TYR A 89 -9.19 2.93 15.13
N LYS A 90 -8.27 2.31 14.35
CA LYS A 90 -7.00 1.81 14.85
C LYS A 90 -6.13 2.92 15.47
N ILE A 91 -6.02 4.08 14.81
CA ILE A 91 -5.26 5.23 15.33
C ILE A 91 -5.88 5.73 16.63
N LYS A 92 -7.22 5.84 16.69
CA LYS A 92 -7.93 6.27 17.90
C LYS A 92 -7.64 5.33 19.08
N LYS A 93 -7.79 4.02 18.86
CA LYS A 93 -7.50 2.98 19.87
C LYS A 93 -6.05 3.06 20.37
N LEU A 94 -5.08 3.21 19.47
CA LEU A 94 -3.66 3.36 19.84
C LEU A 94 -3.40 4.62 20.67
N ASN A 95 -4.12 5.72 20.39
CA ASN A 95 -3.99 6.94 21.18
C ASN A 95 -4.64 6.80 22.57
N GLU A 96 -5.79 6.13 22.67
CA GLU A 96 -6.46 5.80 23.94
C GLU A 96 -5.61 4.88 24.82
N GLU A 97 -4.97 3.86 24.23
CA GLU A 97 -4.02 2.98 24.94
C GLU A 97 -2.79 3.75 25.45
N ARG A 98 -2.29 4.72 24.68
CA ARG A 98 -1.15 5.57 25.05
C ARG A 98 -1.49 6.59 26.13
N SER A 99 -2.73 7.08 26.19
CA SER A 99 -3.17 8.02 27.21
C SER A 99 -3.52 7.35 28.54
N GLY A 100 -3.44 6.02 28.64
CA GLY A 100 -3.73 5.27 29.87
C GLY A 100 -5.22 5.23 30.24
N ILE A 101 -6.10 5.76 29.38
CA ILE A 101 -7.55 5.77 29.61
C ILE A 101 -8.11 4.44 29.11
N ARG A 102 -7.97 3.40 29.92
CA ARG A 102 -8.64 2.11 29.66
C ARG A 102 -10.07 2.21 30.20
N ILE A 103 -11.02 2.53 29.33
CA ILE A 103 -12.43 2.39 29.68
C ILE A 103 -12.76 0.90 29.54
N ASN A 104 -12.96 0.24 30.69
CA ASN A 104 -13.51 -1.12 30.78
C ASN A 104 -14.94 -1.15 30.24
#